data_AF-A0A927TQV8-F1
#
_entry.id   AF-A0A927TQV8-F1
#
_cell.length_a   1.000
_cell.length_b   1.000
_cell.length_c   1.000
_cell.angle_alpha   90.00
_cell.angle_beta   90.00
_cell.angle_gamma   90.00
#
_symmetry.space_group_name_H-M   'P 1'
#
loop_
_entity.id
_entity.type
_entity.pdbx_description
1 polymer ?
#
loop_
_entity_poly.entity_id
_entity_poly.type
_entity_poly.pdbx_seq_one_letter_code
_entity_poly.pdbx_strand_id
1 'polypeptide(L)'
;METFNPIVYCHVPASPKHDKTAKYYVALGFEDWGNDDKNLVFKIQMEYNGNRQGRKVPSYPVTQSDLSSEDWKNVNRGINLVREAYKNGEKGEIPFKSQLPKNT
;
A
#
# COMPACT_ATOMS: atom_id res chain seq x y z
N MET A 1 -6.69 -19.84 7.80
CA MET A 1 -5.31 -19.33 7.71
C MET A 1 -5.35 -18.10 6.82
N GLU A 2 -4.74 -16.98 7.22
CA GLU A 2 -4.67 -15.80 6.35
C GLU A 2 -3.67 -16.08 5.21
N THR A 3 -4.11 -15.90 3.97
CA THR A 3 -3.29 -16.12 2.77
C THR A 3 -2.12 -15.14 2.67
N PHE A 4 -2.23 -13.97 3.30
CA PHE A 4 -1.19 -12.93 3.28
C PHE A 4 -0.85 -12.47 4.68
N ASN A 5 0.45 -12.45 5.00
CA ASN A 5 0.98 -12.04 6.29
C ASN A 5 1.85 -10.79 6.09
N PRO A 6 1.34 -9.58 6.43
CA PRO A 6 2.10 -8.34 6.28
C PRO A 6 3.28 -8.30 7.26
N ILE A 7 4.44 -7.87 6.79
CA ILE A 7 5.63 -7.60 7.62
C ILE A 7 5.66 -6.12 7.99
N VAL A 8 5.46 -5.26 6.99
CA VAL A 8 5.46 -3.81 7.12
C VAL A 8 4.40 -3.21 6.21
N TYR A 9 3.73 -2.15 6.67
CA TYR A 9 2.66 -1.52 5.90
C TYR A 9 2.46 -0.05 6.26
N CYS A 10 1.81 0.71 5.38
CA CYS A 10 1.39 2.07 5.64
C CYS A 10 0.00 2.35 5.05
N HIS A 11 -0.68 3.37 5.60
CA HIS A 11 -1.93 3.87 5.07
C HIS A 11 -1.70 5.17 4.28
N VAL A 12 -1.98 5.13 2.99
CA VAL A 12 -1.82 6.25 2.07
C VAL A 12 -3.19 6.91 1.85
N PRO A 13 -3.40 8.19 2.19
CA PRO A 13 -4.66 8.86 1.89
C PRO A 13 -4.94 8.87 0.38
N ALA A 14 -6.18 8.57 -0.01
CA ALA A 14 -6.62 8.72 -1.40
C ALA A 14 -6.93 10.19 -1.74
N SER A 15 -6.96 10.52 -3.02
CA SER A 15 -7.20 11.87 -3.51
C SER A 15 -8.64 12.32 -3.22
N PRO A 16 -8.91 13.64 -3.20
CA PRO A 16 -10.22 14.18 -2.84
C PRO A 16 -11.40 13.75 -3.74
N LYS A 17 -11.12 13.09 -4.88
CA LYS A 17 -12.16 12.49 -5.72
C LYS A 17 -12.81 11.27 -5.07
N HIS A 18 -12.14 10.68 -4.08
CA HIS A 18 -12.67 9.61 -3.24
C HIS A 18 -13.32 10.18 -1.98
N ASP A 19 -14.07 9.33 -1.29
CA ASP A 19 -14.58 9.63 0.04
C ASP A 19 -13.43 10.02 1.00
N LYS A 20 -13.68 10.91 1.96
CA LYS A 20 -12.65 11.43 2.89
C LYS A 20 -12.00 10.35 3.75
N THR A 21 -12.66 9.20 3.88
CA THR A 21 -12.18 8.05 4.66
C THR A 21 -11.39 7.07 3.81
N ALA A 22 -11.33 7.28 2.48
CA ALA A 22 -10.66 6.41 1.54
C ALA A 22 -9.14 6.49 1.71
N LYS A 23 -8.52 5.32 1.90
CA LYS A 23 -7.08 5.15 1.99
C LYS A 23 -6.65 3.94 1.17
N TYR A 24 -5.40 3.90 0.76
CA TYR A 24 -4.74 2.69 0.29
C TYR A 24 -3.94 2.08 1.43
N TYR A 25 -4.24 0.84 1.77
CA TYR A 25 -3.37 -0.03 2.54
C TYR A 25 -2.27 -0.55 1.61
N VAL A 26 -1.03 -0.12 1.85
CA VAL A 26 0.14 -0.57 1.09
C VAL A 26 1.00 -1.40 2.03
N ALA A 27 1.19 -2.68 1.72
CA ALA A 27 1.93 -3.61 2.56
C ALA A 27 2.95 -4.43 1.77
N LEU A 28 4.02 -4.82 2.44
CA LEU A 28 4.96 -5.83 1.97
C LEU A 28 4.96 -6.99 2.98
N GLY A 29 4.82 -8.22 2.46
CA GLY A 29 4.69 -9.40 3.30
C GLY A 29 4.67 -10.70 2.52
N PHE A 30 4.54 -11.82 3.23
CA PHE A 30 4.53 -13.15 2.63
C PHE A 30 3.11 -13.56 2.26
N GLU A 31 2.90 -13.89 0.99
CA GLU A 31 1.66 -14.51 0.51
C GLU A 31 1.89 -16.00 0.25
N ASP A 32 0.97 -16.82 0.74
CA ASP A 32 0.89 -18.25 0.46
C ASP A 32 0.22 -18.46 -0.90
N TRP A 33 0.97 -18.99 -1.86
CA TRP A 33 0.48 -19.31 -3.21
C TRP A 33 0.13 -20.79 -3.38
N GLY A 34 0.15 -21.58 -2.29
CA GLY A 34 0.01 -23.02 -2.28
C GLY A 34 1.36 -23.75 -2.28
N ASN A 35 1.32 -25.07 -2.02
CA ASN A 35 2.51 -25.95 -2.02
C ASN A 35 3.66 -25.50 -1.12
N ASP A 36 3.36 -24.86 0.02
CA ASP A 36 4.33 -24.27 0.95
C ASP A 36 5.16 -23.11 0.37
N ASP A 37 4.83 -22.60 -0.82
CA ASP A 37 5.50 -21.46 -1.43
C ASP A 37 5.02 -20.14 -0.83
N LYS A 38 5.89 -19.54 -0.02
CA LYS A 38 5.69 -18.20 0.54
C LYS A 38 6.46 -17.17 -0.27
N ASN A 39 5.74 -16.33 -1.00
CA ASN A 39 6.32 -15.31 -1.85
C ASN A 39 6.27 -13.94 -1.17
N LEU A 40 7.38 -13.21 -1.21
CA LEU A 40 7.41 -11.82 -0.74
C LEU A 40 6.76 -10.92 -1.78
N VAL A 41 5.62 -10.31 -1.46
CA VAL A 41 4.82 -9.53 -2.40
C VAL A 41 4.43 -8.18 -1.81
N PHE A 42 4.11 -7.23 -2.70
CA PHE A 42 3.38 -6.03 -2.33
C PHE A 42 1.88 -6.28 -2.44
N LYS A 43 1.12 -5.79 -1.46
CA LYS A 43 -0.34 -5.81 -1.48
C LYS A 43 -0.87 -4.40 -1.31
N ILE A 44 -1.71 -3.98 -2.24
CA ILE A 44 -2.31 -2.65 -2.27
C ILE A 44 -3.82 -2.84 -2.21
N GLN A 45 -4.50 -2.30 -1.21
CA GLN A 45 -5.96 -2.46 -1.07
C GLN A 45 -6.60 -1.14 -0.69
N MET A 46 -7.81 -0.90 -1.20
CA MET A 46 -8.60 0.23 -0.72
C MET A 46 -9.21 -0.08 0.65
N GLU A 47 -9.15 0.92 1.52
CA GLU A 47 -9.78 0.95 2.82
C GLU A 47 -10.77 2.10 2.86
N TYR A 48 -11.94 1.82 3.43
CA TYR A 48 -12.97 2.83 3.71
C TYR A 48 -13.41 2.63 5.16
N ASN A 49 -13.48 3.72 5.94
CA ASN A 49 -13.85 3.64 7.36
C ASN A 49 -13.04 2.60 8.16
N GLY A 50 -11.75 2.43 7.88
CA GLY A 50 -10.89 1.43 8.54
C GLY A 50 -11.14 -0.02 8.12
N ASN A 51 -12.07 -0.27 7.19
CA ASN A 51 -12.35 -1.61 6.66
C ASN A 51 -11.65 -1.82 5.31
N ARG A 52 -10.81 -2.85 5.23
CA ARG A 52 -10.20 -3.31 3.98
C ARG A 52 -11.29 -3.92 3.09
N GLN A 53 -11.46 -3.38 1.88
CA GLN A 53 -12.35 -3.98 0.90
C GLN A 53 -11.73 -5.30 0.42
N GLY A 54 -12.37 -6.42 0.78
CA GLY A 54 -11.99 -7.76 0.32
C GLY A 54 -12.42 -8.05 -1.12
N ARG A 55 -11.92 -9.19 -1.67
CA ARG A 55 -12.22 -9.89 -2.96
C ARG A 55 -12.37 -9.10 -4.27
N LYS A 56 -12.58 -7.79 -4.27
CA LYS A 56 -12.26 -6.96 -5.42
C LYS A 56 -10.75 -6.90 -5.46
N VAL A 57 -10.18 -7.56 -6.48
CA VAL A 57 -8.76 -7.54 -6.83
C VAL A 57 -8.22 -6.12 -6.60
N PRO A 58 -7.02 -5.94 -6.01
CA PRO A 58 -6.30 -4.67 -6.03
C PRO A 58 -6.34 -4.02 -7.42
N SER A 59 -7.36 -3.19 -7.64
CA SER A 59 -7.60 -2.59 -8.94
C SER A 59 -7.10 -1.17 -8.82
N TYR A 60 -5.83 -0.99 -9.15
CA TYR A 60 -5.32 0.36 -9.35
C TYR A 60 -5.60 0.72 -10.82
N PRO A 61 -6.51 1.66 -11.11
CA PRO A 61 -6.76 2.06 -12.50
C PRO A 61 -5.46 2.65 -13.07
N VAL A 62 -5.00 2.08 -14.18
CA VAL A 62 -3.86 2.60 -14.95
C VAL A 62 -4.43 3.16 -16.24
N THR A 63 -4.88 4.41 -16.21
CA THR A 63 -5.04 5.22 -17.42
C THR A 63 -3.76 6.03 -17.68
N GLN A 64 -3.57 6.51 -18.92
CA GLN A 64 -2.47 7.41 -19.27
C GLN A 64 -2.44 8.67 -18.37
N SER A 65 -3.62 9.10 -17.88
CA SER A 65 -3.80 10.15 -16.87
C SER A 65 -3.58 9.70 -15.43
N ASP A 66 -3.64 8.40 -15.12
CA ASP A 66 -3.40 7.87 -13.78
C ASP A 66 -1.92 7.79 -13.44
N LEU A 67 -1.02 7.64 -14.43
CA LEU A 67 0.43 7.74 -14.19
C LEU A 67 0.85 9.13 -13.68
N SER A 68 0.02 10.16 -13.88
CA SER A 68 0.21 11.51 -13.35
C SER A 68 -0.72 11.84 -12.17
N SER A 69 -1.62 10.92 -11.78
CA SER A 69 -2.55 11.16 -10.68
C SER A 69 -1.83 11.21 -9.33
N GLU A 70 -2.40 11.98 -8.42
CA GLU A 70 -1.86 12.14 -7.07
C GLU A 70 -1.91 10.81 -6.30
N ASP A 71 -2.93 9.98 -6.55
CA ASP A 71 -3.03 8.64 -6.00
C ASP A 71 -1.88 7.75 -6.45
N TRP A 72 -1.44 7.84 -7.72
CA TRP A 72 -0.40 6.96 -8.24
C TRP A 72 0.94 7.32 -7.65
N LYS A 73 1.22 8.62 -7.57
CA LYS A 73 2.42 9.14 -6.91
C LYS A 73 2.45 8.71 -5.45
N ASN A 74 1.34 8.85 -4.73
CA ASN A 74 1.30 8.54 -3.30
C ASN A 74 1.35 7.04 -3.02
N VAL A 75 0.69 6.20 -3.80
CA VAL A 75 0.81 4.73 -3.70
C VAL A 75 2.24 4.29 -4.01
N ASN A 76 2.88 4.78 -5.08
CA ASN A 76 4.28 4.45 -5.37
C ASN A 76 5.25 4.94 -4.28
N ARG A 77 4.97 6.09 -3.66
CA ARG A 77 5.72 6.55 -2.48
C ARG A 77 5.50 5.64 -1.29
N GLY A 78 4.28 5.16 -1.06
CA GLY A 78 3.97 4.14 -0.06
C GLY A 78 4.74 2.83 -0.31
N ILE A 79 4.78 2.36 -1.55
CA ILE A 79 5.54 1.16 -1.97
C ILE A 79 7.03 1.34 -1.64
N ASN A 80 7.62 2.47 -2.03
CA ASN A 80 9.02 2.75 -1.72
C ASN A 80 9.26 2.85 -0.20
N LEU A 81 8.36 3.51 0.53
CA LEU A 81 8.46 3.65 1.98
C LEU A 81 8.48 2.29 2.67
N VAL A 82 7.51 1.40 2.38
CA VAL A 82 7.47 0.07 3.00
C VAL A 82 8.63 -0.82 2.54
N ARG A 83 9.13 -0.64 1.30
CA ARG A 83 10.32 -1.35 0.80
C ARG A 83 11.58 -0.96 1.56
N GLU A 84 11.83 0.33 1.76
CA GLU A 84 13.02 0.78 2.49
C GLU A 84 12.91 0.44 3.98
N ALA A 85 11.73 0.56 4.59
CA ALA A 85 11.49 0.12 5.97
C ALA A 85 11.79 -1.37 6.15
N TYR A 86 11.34 -2.23 5.21
CA TYR A 86 11.68 -3.66 5.22
C TYR A 86 13.19 -3.91 5.13
N LYS A 87 13.90 -3.22 4.22
CA LYS A 87 15.37 -3.33 4.12
C LYS A 87 16.09 -2.92 5.40
N ASN A 88 15.53 -1.96 6.13
CA ASN A 88 16.04 -1.49 7.41
C ASN A 88 15.64 -2.40 8.59
N GLY A 89 14.86 -3.46 8.36
CA GLY A 89 14.41 -4.39 9.39
C GLY A 89 13.21 -3.91 10.22
N GLU A 90 12.53 -2.85 9.80
CA GLU A 90 11.31 -2.35 10.44
C GLU A 90 10.13 -3.33 10.25
N LYS A 91 9.18 -3.31 11.19
CA LYS A 91 8.00 -4.18 11.20
C LYS A 91 6.77 -3.41 11.68
N GLY A 92 5.60 -3.82 11.19
CA GLY A 92 4.32 -3.23 11.55
C GLY A 92 3.97 -1.99 10.73
N GLU A 93 3.15 -1.11 11.31
CA GLU A 93 2.73 0.12 10.66
C GLU A 93 3.85 1.16 10.65
N ILE A 94 4.09 1.78 9.49
CA ILE A 94 4.94 2.96 9.36
C ILE A 94 4.12 4.17 8.90
N PRO A 95 4.39 5.36 9.45
CA PRO A 95 3.61 6.54 9.11
C PRO A 95 3.89 7.01 7.69
N PHE A 96 2.85 7.11 6.87
CA PHE A 96 2.97 7.74 5.55
C PHE A 96 3.06 9.26 5.70
N LYS A 97 4.17 9.85 5.27
CA LYS A 97 4.34 11.30 5.20
C LYS A 97 4.13 11.74 3.75
N SER A 98 3.01 12.43 3.49
CA SER A 98 2.63 12.93 2.17
C SER A 98 3.61 13.95 1.59
N GLN A 99 4.49 14.55 2.39
CA GLN A 99 5.54 15.45 1.93
C GLN A 99 6.91 14.77 1.99
N LEU A 100 7.67 14.83 0.89
CA LEU A 100 9.11 14.63 0.96
C LEU A 100 9.66 15.70 1.91
N PRO A 101 10.67 15.41 2.74
CA PRO A 101 11.36 16.48 3.43
C PRO A 101 11.75 17.51 2.36
N LYS A 102 11.35 18.76 2.57
CA LYS A 102 11.87 19.86 1.78
C LYS A 102 13.37 19.81 2.03
N ASN A 103 14.15 19.48 1.02
CA ASN A 103 15.58 19.72 1.07
C ASN A 103 15.73 21.24 1.25
N THR A 104 15.99 21.65 2.50
CA THR A 104 16.49 22.98 2.85
C THR A 104 17.90 23.14 2.34
#